data_AF-X0S3F7-F1
#
_entry.id   AF-X0S3F7-F1
#
_cell.length_a   1.000
_cell.length_b   1.000
_cell.length_c   1.000
_cell.angle_alpha   90.00
_cell.angle_beta   90.00
_cell.angle_gamma   90.00
#
_symmetry.space_group_name_H-M   'P 1'
#
loop_
_entity.id
_entity.type
_entity.pdbx_description
1 polymer ?
#
loop_
_entity_poly.entity_id
_entity_poly.type
_entity_poly.pdbx_seq_one_letter_code
_entity_poly.pdbx_strand_id
1 'polypeptide(L)'
;MGEIDIENLFRIYDQANTIIKKHNLLYHFIIDHGSYETAIEFVGNSAFHPPLSKNWDTNPKIFCPDLLDYHNKVIIEYEEEIGSPRRGARLAKKGHAREGDIDNSHDQTRNQYYKMCGFRLLRIWDSDENWENRLEEFLLKLPSMNNKQ
;
A
#
# COMPACT_ATOMS: atom_id res chain seq x y z
N MET A 1 12.77 -6.79 -2.52
CA MET A 1 12.29 -7.18 -1.19
C MET A 1 13.29 -8.17 -0.62
N GLY A 2 13.90 -7.85 0.53
CA GLY A 2 14.74 -8.76 1.29
C GLY A 2 13.90 -9.75 2.10
N GLU A 3 14.55 -10.76 2.70
CA GLU A 3 13.85 -11.81 3.48
C GLU A 3 13.07 -11.24 4.68
N ILE A 4 13.60 -10.21 5.35
CA ILE A 4 12.96 -9.56 6.51
C ILE A 4 11.68 -8.82 6.09
N ASP A 5 11.72 -8.15 4.95
CA ASP A 5 10.59 -7.38 4.43
C ASP A 5 9.41 -8.32 4.10
N ILE A 6 9.72 -9.49 3.53
CA ILE A 6 8.75 -10.54 3.24
C ILE A 6 8.12 -11.08 4.54
N GLU A 7 8.91 -11.30 5.60
CA GLU A 7 8.40 -11.78 6.89
C GLU A 7 7.43 -10.77 7.53
N ASN A 8 7.78 -9.49 7.54
CA ASN A 8 6.90 -8.42 8.03
C ASN A 8 5.63 -8.31 7.19
N LEU A 9 5.74 -8.48 5.87
CA LEU A 9 4.58 -8.45 4.99
C LEU A 9 3.62 -9.62 5.26
N PHE A 10 4.14 -10.82 5.49
CA PHE A 10 3.35 -11.97 5.91
C PHE A 10 2.66 -11.73 7.26
N ARG A 11 3.35 -11.12 8.23
CA ARG A 11 2.74 -10.77 9.52
C ARG A 11 1.56 -9.82 9.36
N ILE A 12 1.68 -8.80 8.49
CA ILE A 12 0.58 -7.86 8.19
C ILE A 12 -0.59 -8.61 7.53
N TYR A 13 -0.30 -9.48 6.57
CA TYR A 13 -1.31 -10.30 5.89
C TYR A 13 -2.07 -11.23 6.83
N ASP A 14 -1.36 -11.95 7.71
CA ASP A 14 -1.98 -12.85 8.68
C ASP A 14 -2.85 -12.09 9.69
N GLN A 15 -2.39 -10.92 10.12
CA GLN A 15 -3.17 -10.04 10.98
C GLN A 15 -4.44 -9.54 10.27
N ALA A 16 -4.33 -9.11 9.01
CA ALA A 16 -5.49 -8.70 8.20
C ALA A 16 -6.51 -9.84 8.09
N ASN A 17 -6.07 -11.06 7.76
CA ASN A 17 -6.93 -12.24 7.68
C ASN A 17 -7.58 -12.60 9.01
N THR A 18 -6.87 -12.40 10.12
CA THR A 18 -7.42 -12.61 11.46
C THR A 18 -8.55 -11.63 11.75
N ILE A 19 -8.35 -10.34 11.45
CA ILE A 19 -9.37 -9.29 11.59
C ILE A 19 -10.58 -9.58 10.69
N ILE A 20 -10.33 -9.95 9.43
CA ILE A 20 -11.35 -10.30 8.45
C ILE A 20 -12.24 -11.43 8.97
N LYS A 21 -11.64 -12.52 9.46
CA LYS A 21 -12.38 -13.66 10.03
C LYS A 21 -13.12 -13.28 11.30
N LYS A 22 -12.48 -12.52 12.20
CA LYS A 22 -13.05 -12.07 13.48
C LYS A 22 -14.32 -11.23 13.28
N HIS A 23 -14.32 -10.35 12.28
CA HIS A 23 -15.42 -9.41 12.01
C HIS A 23 -16.29 -9.78 10.81
N ASN A 24 -16.05 -10.96 10.21
CA ASN A 24 -16.76 -11.44 9.02
C ASN A 24 -16.76 -10.40 7.87
N LEU A 25 -15.60 -9.79 7.61
CA LEU A 25 -15.41 -8.83 6.54
C LEU A 25 -15.28 -9.57 5.19
N LEU A 26 -15.63 -8.92 4.09
CA LEU A 26 -15.60 -9.50 2.75
C LEU A 26 -14.33 -9.13 1.97
N TYR A 27 -13.22 -8.95 2.69
CA TYR A 27 -11.94 -8.66 2.06
C TYR A 27 -11.21 -9.94 1.67
N HIS A 28 -10.53 -9.90 0.53
CA HIS A 28 -9.73 -10.98 -0.04
C HIS A 28 -8.39 -10.42 -0.50
N PHE A 29 -7.45 -10.30 0.44
CA PHE A 29 -6.12 -9.79 0.13
C PHE A 29 -5.28 -10.82 -0.63
N ILE A 30 -4.50 -10.32 -1.58
CA ILE A 30 -3.34 -10.96 -2.18
C ILE A 30 -2.07 -10.20 -1.76
N ILE A 31 -0.93 -10.89 -1.72
CA ILE A 31 0.36 -10.35 -1.31
C ILE A 31 1.29 -10.31 -2.53
N ASP A 32 2.09 -9.26 -2.70
CA ASP A 32 3.19 -9.28 -3.66
C ASP A 32 4.45 -9.88 -3.04
N HIS A 33 4.82 -11.08 -3.48
CA HIS A 33 6.08 -11.72 -3.11
C HIS A 33 7.23 -11.43 -4.09
N GLY A 34 7.08 -10.39 -4.92
CA GLY A 34 8.05 -10.01 -5.95
C GLY A 34 7.78 -10.66 -7.31
N SER A 35 6.59 -11.22 -7.49
CA SER A 35 6.11 -11.78 -8.76
C SER A 35 5.12 -10.85 -9.47
N TYR A 36 4.89 -9.64 -8.94
CA TYR A 36 3.95 -8.65 -9.45
C TYR A 36 2.50 -9.15 -9.43
N GLU A 37 2.18 -10.05 -8.50
CA GLU A 37 0.84 -10.62 -8.34
C GLU A 37 -0.22 -9.58 -8.05
N THR A 38 0.15 -8.47 -7.42
CA THR A 38 -0.73 -7.36 -7.05
C THR A 38 -0.76 -6.26 -8.11
N ALA A 39 -0.07 -6.43 -9.25
CA ALA A 39 0.08 -5.36 -10.22
C ALA A 39 -1.26 -4.74 -10.65
N ILE A 40 -1.31 -3.41 -10.68
CA ILE A 40 -2.45 -2.62 -11.12
C ILE A 40 -1.99 -1.68 -12.21
N GLU A 41 -2.64 -1.73 -13.37
CA GLU A 41 -2.45 -0.77 -14.45
C GLU A 41 -3.45 0.37 -14.37
N PHE A 42 -2.95 1.61 -14.45
CA PHE A 42 -3.77 2.82 -14.43
C PHE A 42 -3.88 3.48 -15.80
N VAL A 43 -5.11 3.65 -16.30
CA VAL A 43 -5.44 4.29 -17.58
C VAL A 43 -6.50 5.37 -17.35
N GLY A 44 -6.09 6.63 -17.31
CA GLY A 44 -6.98 7.74 -16.96
C GLY A 44 -7.49 7.60 -15.53
N ASN A 45 -8.81 7.50 -15.35
CA ASN A 45 -9.47 7.27 -14.06
C ASN A 45 -9.89 5.81 -13.86
N SER A 46 -9.34 4.90 -14.67
CA SER A 46 -9.59 3.47 -14.59
C SER A 46 -8.33 2.75 -14.11
N ALA A 47 -8.55 1.70 -13.33
CA ALA A 47 -7.53 0.76 -12.90
C ALA A 47 -7.89 -0.62 -13.46
N PHE A 48 -6.89 -1.46 -13.70
CA PHE A 48 -7.04 -2.82 -14.17
C PHE A 48 -6.12 -3.76 -13.40
N HIS A 49 -6.72 -4.81 -12.87
CA HIS A 49 -6.02 -5.91 -12.21
C HIS A 49 -6.62 -7.23 -12.71
N PRO A 50 -5.81 -8.13 -13.31
CA PRO A 50 -4.40 -7.94 -13.64
C PRO A 50 -4.19 -6.84 -14.72
N PRO A 51 -2.95 -6.36 -14.93
CA PRO A 51 -2.64 -5.41 -15.99
C PRO A 51 -3.02 -5.93 -17.39
N LEU A 52 -3.46 -5.03 -18.27
CA LEU A 52 -3.84 -5.33 -19.67
C LEU A 52 -2.65 -5.20 -20.63
N SER A 53 -1.75 -4.25 -20.35
CA SER A 53 -0.52 -4.02 -21.11
C SER A 53 0.33 -5.29 -21.14
N LYS A 54 1.17 -5.47 -22.16
CA LYS A 54 2.13 -6.59 -22.24
C LYS A 54 3.56 -6.19 -21.87
N ASN A 55 3.82 -4.88 -21.73
CA ASN A 55 5.15 -4.31 -21.46
C ASN A 55 5.16 -3.69 -20.06
N TRP A 56 5.15 -4.53 -19.02
CA TRP A 56 4.99 -4.07 -17.64
C TRP A 56 6.18 -3.24 -17.15
N ASP A 57 7.39 -3.67 -17.48
CA ASP A 57 8.65 -3.13 -16.95
C ASP A 57 8.96 -1.68 -17.35
N THR A 58 8.21 -1.10 -18.29
CA THR A 58 8.47 0.24 -18.84
C THR A 58 7.31 1.20 -18.69
N ASN A 59 6.17 0.72 -18.16
CA ASN A 59 4.98 1.56 -18.03
C ASN A 59 4.93 2.21 -16.64
N PRO A 60 5.13 3.54 -16.52
CA PRO A 60 5.16 4.24 -15.23
C PRO A 60 3.79 4.34 -14.55
N LYS A 61 2.78 3.66 -15.10
CA LYS A 61 1.40 3.59 -14.58
C LYS A 61 1.03 2.19 -14.13
N ILE A 62 2.00 1.29 -13.99
CA ILE A 62 1.80 -0.01 -13.37
C ILE A 62 2.48 0.03 -12.01
N PHE A 63 1.71 -0.20 -10.96
CA PHE A 63 2.21 -0.25 -9.58
C PHE A 63 1.84 -1.58 -8.96
N CYS A 64 2.71 -2.09 -8.09
CA CYS A 64 2.53 -3.36 -7.38
C CYS A 64 2.48 -3.03 -5.88
N PRO A 65 1.28 -2.84 -5.32
CA PRO A 65 1.13 -2.66 -3.88
C PRO A 65 1.50 -3.94 -3.12
N ASP A 66 1.97 -3.81 -1.88
CA ASP A 66 2.39 -5.01 -1.15
C ASP A 66 1.20 -5.93 -0.80
N LEU A 67 0.07 -5.37 -0.37
CA LEU A 67 -1.19 -6.08 -0.16
C LEU A 67 -2.32 -5.41 -0.95
N LEU A 68 -3.07 -6.20 -1.70
CA LEU A 68 -4.17 -5.72 -2.53
C LEU A 68 -5.44 -6.53 -2.32
N ASP A 69 -6.55 -5.83 -2.09
CA ASP A 69 -7.89 -6.30 -2.43
C ASP A 69 -8.48 -5.39 -3.50
N TYR A 70 -8.42 -5.84 -4.74
CA TYR A 70 -8.84 -5.05 -5.89
C TYR A 70 -10.35 -4.81 -5.93
N HIS A 71 -11.16 -5.81 -5.54
CA HIS A 71 -12.62 -5.73 -5.60
C HIS A 71 -13.16 -4.70 -4.63
N ASN A 72 -12.63 -4.68 -3.41
CA ASN A 72 -13.00 -3.70 -2.38
C ASN A 72 -12.18 -2.40 -2.45
N LYS A 73 -11.24 -2.31 -3.40
CA LYS A 73 -10.32 -1.18 -3.62
C LYS A 73 -9.56 -0.81 -2.35
N VAL A 74 -8.95 -1.80 -1.71
CA VAL A 74 -8.15 -1.62 -0.49
C VAL A 74 -6.70 -2.01 -0.79
N ILE A 75 -5.80 -1.12 -0.40
CA ILE A 75 -4.35 -1.29 -0.52
C ILE A 75 -3.73 -1.11 0.87
N ILE A 76 -2.79 -1.98 1.20
CA ILE A 76 -1.89 -1.82 2.34
C ILE A 76 -0.46 -1.84 1.80
N GLU A 77 0.32 -0.82 2.13
CA GLU A 77 1.74 -0.70 1.79
C GLU A 77 2.56 -0.78 3.09
N TYR A 78 3.62 -1.57 3.08
CA TYR A 78 4.63 -1.67 4.11
C TYR A 78 5.85 -0.83 3.71
N GLU A 79 6.26 0.08 4.59
CA GLU A 79 7.30 1.07 4.29
C GLU A 79 8.46 0.93 5.29
N GLU A 80 9.67 0.72 4.76
CA GLU A 80 10.90 0.70 5.55
C GLU A 80 11.38 2.12 5.90
N GLU A 81 11.99 2.29 7.07
CA GLU A 81 12.76 3.49 7.36
C GLU A 81 14.08 3.45 6.56
N ILE A 82 14.15 4.13 5.43
CA ILE A 82 15.40 4.25 4.66
C ILE A 82 16.38 5.13 5.44
N GLY A 83 17.27 4.49 6.20
CA GLY A 83 18.33 5.13 6.98
C GLY A 83 19.71 4.53 6.73
N SER A 84 20.20 4.55 5.48
CA SER A 84 21.63 4.31 5.22
C SER A 84 22.37 5.64 4.96
N PRO A 85 23.34 6.03 5.81
CA PRO A 85 24.03 7.34 5.76
C PRO A 85 24.90 7.59 4.51
N ARG A 86 24.93 6.69 3.52
CA ARG A 86 25.84 6.78 2.36
C ARG A 86 25.23 7.37 1.09
N ARG A 87 23.92 7.62 1.02
CA ARG A 87 23.31 8.35 -0.11
C ARG A 87 22.16 9.22 0.39
N GLY A 88 22.43 10.49 0.64
CA GLY A 88 21.38 11.52 0.78
C GLY A 88 21.21 12.17 2.15
N ALA A 89 22.09 11.91 3.13
CA ALA A 89 22.07 12.55 4.45
C ALA A 89 22.25 14.07 4.39
N ARG A 90 21.17 14.81 4.12
CA ARG A 90 21.03 16.26 4.29
C ARG A 90 19.57 16.60 3.94
N LEU A 91 18.65 16.43 4.89
CA LEU A 91 17.95 17.52 5.60
C LEU A 91 16.71 17.00 6.38
N ALA A 92 16.90 16.41 7.55
CA ALA A 92 15.87 16.39 8.60
C ALA A 92 16.29 17.34 9.74
N LYS A 93 15.81 18.59 9.72
CA LYS A 93 15.98 19.51 10.85
C LYS A 93 15.04 19.06 11.98
N LYS A 94 15.64 18.80 13.14
CA LYS A 94 15.02 18.58 14.46
C LYS A 94 13.72 19.35 14.62
N GLY A 95 12.57 18.67 14.55
CA GLY A 95 11.27 19.29 14.74
C GLY A 95 10.11 18.55 14.11
N HIS A 96 10.03 18.47 12.78
CA HIS A 96 8.87 17.97 12.04
C HIS A 96 9.35 17.29 10.74
N ALA A 97 8.75 16.14 10.41
CA ALA A 97 9.04 15.25 9.27
C ALA A 97 10.39 14.48 9.32
N ARG A 98 10.31 13.15 9.39
CA ARG A 98 11.39 12.19 9.17
C ARG A 98 11.74 12.17 7.67
N GLU A 99 12.98 11.83 7.31
CA GLU A 99 13.46 11.89 5.91
C GLU A 99 12.77 10.83 5.00
N GLY A 100 12.13 9.82 5.59
CA GLY A 100 11.19 8.90 4.93
C GLY A 100 9.72 9.39 4.89
N ASP A 101 9.36 10.43 5.65
CA ASP A 101 8.00 11.01 5.62
C ASP A 101 7.72 11.82 4.34
N ILE A 102 8.75 12.08 3.52
CA ILE A 102 8.61 12.79 2.24
C ILE A 102 8.55 11.75 1.14
N ASP A 103 7.34 11.46 0.65
CA ASP A 103 7.11 10.64 -0.54
C ASP A 103 8.05 11.10 -1.67
N ASN A 104 8.82 10.17 -2.23
CA ASN A 104 9.57 10.47 -3.44
C ASN A 104 8.57 10.72 -4.60
N SER A 105 9.00 11.31 -5.72
CA SER A 105 8.10 11.64 -6.83
C SER A 105 7.34 10.44 -7.39
N HIS A 106 7.90 9.23 -7.26
CA HIS A 106 7.26 8.00 -7.69
C HIS A 106 6.13 7.60 -6.72
N ASP A 107 6.38 7.65 -5.40
CA ASP A 107 5.37 7.35 -4.37
C ASP A 107 4.21 8.35 -4.43
N GLN A 108 4.49 9.64 -4.65
CA GLN A 108 3.45 10.65 -4.84
C GLN A 108 2.59 10.32 -6.06
N THR A 109 3.21 9.90 -7.16
CA THR A 109 2.52 9.53 -8.39
C THR A 109 1.64 8.29 -8.18
N ARG A 110 2.18 7.24 -7.55
CA ARG A 110 1.44 6.02 -7.15
C ARG A 110 0.22 6.37 -6.30
N ASN A 111 0.43 7.14 -5.23
CA ASN A 111 -0.61 7.53 -4.27
C ASN A 111 -1.70 8.37 -4.95
N GLN A 112 -1.35 9.23 -5.91
CA GLN A 112 -2.30 9.96 -6.73
C GLN A 112 -3.17 9.01 -7.57
N TYR A 113 -2.58 8.04 -8.26
CA TYR A 113 -3.34 7.06 -9.06
C TYR A 113 -4.28 6.21 -8.21
N TYR A 114 -3.82 5.73 -7.06
CA TYR A 114 -4.66 5.01 -6.09
C TYR A 114 -5.88 5.84 -5.71
N LYS A 115 -5.66 7.09 -5.27
CA LYS A 115 -6.73 8.01 -4.90
C LYS A 115 -7.68 8.31 -6.05
N MET A 116 -7.15 8.57 -7.25
CA MET A 116 -7.95 8.87 -8.45
C MET A 116 -8.88 7.70 -8.81
N CYS A 117 -8.44 6.46 -8.63
CA CYS A 117 -9.23 5.28 -8.92
C CYS A 117 -10.08 4.80 -7.72
N GLY A 118 -10.10 5.57 -6.62
CA GLY A 118 -10.93 5.32 -5.45
C GLY A 118 -10.41 4.21 -4.55
N PHE A 119 -9.11 3.90 -4.60
CA PHE A 119 -8.47 3.01 -3.64
C PHE A 119 -8.30 3.71 -2.30
N ARG A 120 -8.55 2.95 -1.25
CA ARG A 120 -8.18 3.30 0.12
C ARG A 120 -6.81 2.72 0.40
N LEU A 121 -5.93 3.56 0.92
CA LEU A 121 -4.55 3.21 1.22
C LEU A 121 -4.32 3.28 2.73
N LEU A 122 -3.76 2.22 3.30
CA LEU A 122 -3.10 2.24 4.60
C LEU A 122 -1.60 2.04 4.39
N ARG A 123 -0.79 2.92 4.99
CA ARG A 123 0.66 2.75 5.06
C ARG A 123 1.04 2.33 6.48
N ILE A 124 1.83 1.27 6.57
CA ILE A 124 2.38 0.74 7.82
C ILE A 124 3.90 0.90 7.73
N TRP A 125 4.47 1.71 8.61
CA TRP A 125 5.91 1.86 8.73
C TRP A 125 6.46 0.79 9.68
N ASP A 126 7.68 0.31 9.43
CA ASP A 126 8.34 -0.65 10.33
C ASP A 126 8.45 -0.15 11.78
N SER A 127 8.55 1.17 11.97
CA SER A 127 8.60 1.81 13.30
C SER A 127 7.23 2.12 13.93
N ASP A 128 6.12 1.78 13.26
CA ASP A 128 4.78 2.05 13.77
C ASP A 128 4.49 1.18 15.00
N GLU A 129 4.51 1.80 16.18
CA GLU A 129 3.96 1.19 17.39
C GLU A 129 2.42 1.08 17.27
N ASN A 130 1.87 -0.12 17.44
CA ASN A 130 0.43 -0.42 17.35
C ASN A 130 -0.19 -0.35 15.94
N TRP A 131 0.56 -0.69 14.89
CA TRP A 131 0.00 -0.78 13.54
C TRP A 131 -1.17 -1.76 13.45
N GLU A 132 -1.24 -2.80 14.30
CA GLU A 132 -2.33 -3.78 14.31
C GLU A 132 -3.69 -3.11 14.58
N ASN A 133 -3.74 -2.16 15.53
CA ASN A 133 -4.95 -1.41 15.84
C ASN A 133 -5.35 -0.49 14.69
N ARG A 134 -4.37 0.18 14.08
CA ARG A 134 -4.60 1.03 12.89
C ARG A 134 -5.12 0.21 11.71
N LEU A 135 -4.61 -1.00 11.54
CA LEU A 135 -5.09 -1.94 10.53
C LEU A 135 -6.53 -2.36 10.81
N GLU A 136 -6.86 -2.74 12.05
CA GLU A 136 -8.22 -3.09 12.44
C GLU A 136 -9.19 -1.93 12.20
N GLU A 137 -8.86 -0.73 12.68
CA GLU A 137 -9.67 0.47 12.43
C GLU A 137 -9.83 0.79 10.95
N PHE A 138 -8.76 0.63 10.16
CA PHE A 138 -8.80 0.84 8.73
C PHE A 138 -9.73 -0.15 8.05
N LEU A 139 -9.63 -1.45 8.33
CA LEU A 139 -10.49 -2.46 7.71
C LEU A 139 -11.97 -2.30 8.12
N LEU A 140 -12.23 -1.88 9.36
CA LEU A 140 -13.59 -1.65 9.88
C LEU A 140 -14.25 -0.38 9.38
N LYS A 141 -13.49 0.64 8.96
CA LYS A 141 -14.07 1.80 8.27
C LYS A 141 -14.70 1.29 6.98
N LEU A 142 -16.02 1.34 6.85
CA LEU A 142 -16.68 1.12 5.58
C LEU A 142 -16.35 2.30 4.64
N PRO A 143 -16.20 2.08 3.32
CA PRO A 143 -16.15 3.19 2.40
C PRO A 143 -17.41 4.03 2.62
N SER A 144 -17.25 5.34 2.86
CA SER A 144 -18.35 6.27 2.91
C SER A 144 -19.16 6.06 1.64
N MET A 145 -20.36 5.47 1.75
CA MET A 145 -21.26 5.42 0.62
C MET A 145 -21.58 6.87 0.29
N ASN A 146 -20.92 7.41 -0.73
CA ASN A 146 -21.37 8.63 -1.37
C ASN A 146 -22.76 8.32 -1.87
N ASN A 147 -23.76 8.79 -1.13
CA ASN A 147 -25.12 8.97 -1.62
C ASN A 147 -24.99 9.81 -2.90
N LYS A 148 -25.02 9.15 -4.05
CA LYS A 148 -25.34 9.82 -5.31
C LYS A 148 -26.77 10.35 -5.14
N GLN A 149 -26.90 11.66 -4.95
CA GLN A 149 -28.09 12.40 -5.34
C GLN A 149 -27.81 13.02 -6.71
#